data_AF-A0A182F1A7-F1
#
_entry.id   AF-A0A182F1A7-F1
#
_cell.length_a   1.000
_cell.length_b   1.000
_cell.length_c   1.000
_cell.angle_alpha   90.00
_cell.angle_beta   90.00
_cell.angle_gamma   90.00
#
_symmetry.space_group_name_H-M   'P 1'
#
loop_
_entity.id
_entity.type
_entity.pdbx_description
1 polymer ?
#
loop_
_entity_poly.entity_id
_entity_poly.type
_entity_poly.pdbx_seq_one_letter_code
_entity_poly.pdbx_strand_id
1 'polypeptide(L)'
;MVLSPLKRLAIRNQTLTDEERFLRSLRPLYALSKMFAFWSFTVAVVFLKSRSGTVHFFVMLLLYSTFHLYINSTDAFSEKTAVDGDGHAEVSFVSVVIDMYNRYSGLLLFWWLHLMAHVSQPTVIDILSGVVVIDEQIRARLSVAPNHGRWCRNVCLHVAAIFLAIVLAETFNCIMYMSDYIAESRYCIFQCLISMLACSTIEIQYVALVQLIKTRLELLNSLLGELSVYSDEEQNACCRFDHIRMKIINDIKNLYTHLHLLSLNINRAYGAQLIFILMTLFVTLTTLLYYCTMKLLRILLLGRYTAMRDLMAPFDDVLSTLSWICIATVRILRICSVCTRTKNEALQVGSLIQGLGWKTHCSATKSAVRRLSLQLLQQRIEFSAGGLLSIDHGLMFNIVGSLATFLLILVQFDIAQGGAKWKPTTEPPANSTAQ
;
A
#
# COMPACT_ATOMS: atom_id res chain seq x y z
N MET A 1 45.92 -17.30 -0.38
CA MET A 1 44.83 -17.50 -1.37
C MET A 1 43.78 -18.43 -0.75
N VAL A 2 43.00 -17.93 0.21
CA VAL A 2 41.97 -18.71 0.92
C VAL A 2 40.62 -18.19 0.44
N LEU A 3 39.94 -18.96 -0.41
CA LEU A 3 38.59 -18.63 -0.84
C LEU A 3 37.64 -18.69 0.36
N SER A 4 36.91 -17.59 0.59
CA SER A 4 35.93 -17.48 1.66
C SER A 4 34.80 -18.52 1.52
N PRO A 5 34.18 -18.96 2.63
CA PRO A 5 33.05 -19.89 2.63
C PRO A 5 31.84 -19.41 1.80
N LEU A 6 31.71 -18.09 1.61
CA LEU A 6 30.66 -17.45 0.81
C LEU A 6 30.72 -17.81 -0.68
N LYS A 7 31.92 -18.04 -1.26
CA LYS A 7 32.04 -18.49 -2.65
C LYS A 7 31.62 -19.94 -2.87
N ARG A 8 31.69 -20.80 -1.84
CA ARG A 8 31.26 -22.21 -1.94
C ARG A 8 29.75 -22.38 -1.95
N LEU A 9 28.99 -21.41 -1.42
CA LEU A 9 27.53 -21.37 -1.54
C LEU A 9 27.05 -20.82 -2.90
N ALA A 10 27.91 -20.11 -3.65
CA ALA A 10 27.58 -19.57 -4.97
C ALA A 10 27.72 -20.59 -6.12
N ILE A 11 28.42 -21.72 -5.90
CA ILE A 11 28.77 -22.69 -6.96
C ILE A 11 27.77 -23.86 -7.04
N ARG A 12 26.84 -24.01 -6.09
CA ARG A 12 25.88 -25.12 -6.06
C ARG A 12 24.47 -24.68 -6.47
N ASN A 13 24.30 -24.34 -7.75
CA ASN A 13 23.06 -24.41 -8.58
C ASN A 13 23.17 -23.48 -9.81
N GLN A 14 24.08 -23.81 -10.73
CA GLN A 14 24.16 -23.19 -12.06
C GLN A 14 23.37 -24.04 -13.06
N THR A 15 22.07 -23.76 -13.18
CA THR A 15 21.30 -24.10 -14.39
C THR A 15 20.37 -22.97 -14.84
N LEU A 16 20.17 -21.91 -14.04
CA LEU A 16 19.31 -20.78 -14.36
C LEU A 16 20.12 -19.48 -14.31
N THR A 17 19.98 -18.64 -15.33
CA THR A 17 20.50 -17.26 -15.31
C THR A 17 19.76 -16.46 -14.23
N ASP A 18 20.40 -15.44 -13.67
CA ASP A 18 19.76 -14.64 -12.60
C ASP A 18 18.54 -13.85 -13.13
N GLU A 19 18.49 -13.56 -14.42
CA GLU A 19 17.29 -13.06 -15.10
C GLU A 19 16.13 -14.07 -14.96
N GLU A 20 16.38 -15.35 -15.28
CA GLU A 20 15.36 -16.39 -15.12
C GLU A 20 14.94 -16.57 -13.65
N ARG A 21 15.87 -16.39 -12.70
CA ARG A 21 15.54 -16.40 -11.27
C ARG A 21 14.65 -15.23 -10.88
N PHE A 22 14.94 -14.03 -11.37
CA PHE A 22 14.07 -12.86 -11.14
C PHE A 22 12.68 -13.08 -11.75
N LEU A 23 12.60 -13.49 -13.01
CA LEU A 23 11.33 -13.75 -13.70
C LEU A 23 10.51 -14.84 -12.98
N ARG A 24 11.15 -15.91 -12.51
CA ARG A 24 10.49 -16.95 -11.71
C ARG A 24 9.98 -16.40 -10.38
N SER A 25 10.75 -15.53 -9.73
CA SER A 25 10.36 -14.88 -8.47
C SER A 25 9.20 -13.90 -8.65
N LEU A 26 9.07 -13.29 -9.84
CA LEU A 26 8.01 -12.35 -10.20
C LEU A 26 6.66 -13.04 -10.49
N ARG A 27 6.67 -14.34 -10.81
CA ARG A 27 5.47 -15.09 -11.23
C ARG A 27 4.26 -14.95 -10.30
N PRO A 28 4.37 -15.03 -8.96
CA PRO A 28 3.20 -14.91 -8.09
C PRO A 28 2.55 -13.53 -8.18
N LEU A 29 3.37 -12.46 -8.18
CA LEU A 29 2.89 -11.10 -8.34
C LEU A 29 2.28 -10.88 -9.74
N TYR A 30 2.92 -11.43 -10.77
CA TYR A 30 2.40 -11.39 -12.14
C TYR A 30 1.07 -12.11 -12.28
N ALA A 31 0.95 -13.32 -11.73
CA ALA A 31 -0.29 -14.10 -11.75
C ALA A 31 -1.44 -13.37 -11.05
N LEU A 32 -1.18 -12.81 -9.85
CA LEU A 32 -2.14 -12.00 -9.11
C LEU A 32 -2.59 -10.78 -9.92
N SER A 33 -1.62 -10.05 -10.50
CA SER A 33 -1.88 -8.83 -11.27
C SER A 33 -2.62 -9.12 -12.57
N LYS A 34 -2.38 -10.28 -13.18
CA LYS A 34 -3.09 -10.75 -14.36
C LYS A 34 -4.52 -11.19 -14.04
N MET A 35 -4.74 -11.83 -12.90
CA MET A 35 -6.08 -12.24 -12.44
C MET A 35 -7.05 -11.05 -12.31
N PHE A 36 -6.55 -9.91 -11.82
CA PHE A 36 -7.31 -8.65 -11.76
C PHE A 36 -7.14 -7.75 -13.00
N ALA A 37 -6.59 -8.27 -14.09
CA ALA A 37 -6.37 -7.53 -15.35
C ALA A 37 -5.57 -6.21 -15.25
N PHE A 38 -4.75 -6.02 -14.20
CA PHE A 38 -3.90 -4.84 -14.05
C PHE A 38 -2.67 -4.89 -14.96
N TRP A 39 -2.09 -6.08 -15.16
CA TRP A 39 -0.93 -6.29 -16.02
C TRP A 39 -1.32 -6.98 -17.31
N SER A 40 -1.52 -6.20 -18.37
CA SER A 40 -1.87 -6.70 -19.72
C SER A 40 -0.64 -7.01 -20.57
N PHE A 41 0.56 -7.11 -20.00
CA PHE A 41 1.77 -7.49 -20.73
C PHE A 41 2.08 -8.98 -20.54
N THR A 42 2.79 -9.58 -21.50
CA THR A 42 3.25 -10.97 -21.44
C THR A 42 4.67 -10.99 -20.87
N VAL A 43 4.95 -11.96 -19.99
CA VAL A 43 6.30 -12.25 -19.50
C VAL A 43 6.84 -13.43 -20.31
N ALA A 44 7.71 -13.13 -21.27
CA ALA A 44 8.53 -14.10 -21.98
C ALA A 44 10.01 -13.84 -21.62
N VAL A 45 10.93 -13.92 -22.59
CA VAL A 45 12.31 -13.43 -22.43
C VAL A 45 12.32 -11.90 -22.28
N VAL A 46 11.33 -11.20 -22.83
CA VAL A 46 11.15 -9.75 -22.71
C VAL A 46 9.71 -9.44 -22.33
N PHE A 47 9.51 -8.32 -21.63
CA PHE A 47 8.19 -7.79 -21.29
C PHE A 47 7.58 -7.06 -22.50
N LEU A 48 6.46 -7.57 -23.03
CA LEU A 48 5.81 -7.02 -24.23
C LEU A 48 4.32 -6.79 -23.99
N LYS A 49 3.78 -5.69 -24.52
CA LYS A 49 2.33 -5.40 -24.45
C LYS A 49 1.56 -6.51 -25.16
N SER A 50 0.57 -7.10 -24.48
CA SER A 50 -0.23 -8.20 -25.03
C SER A 50 -1.58 -7.69 -25.53
N ARG A 51 -1.91 -8.00 -26.79
CA ARG A 51 -3.27 -7.79 -27.34
C ARG A 51 -4.31 -8.55 -26.52
N SER A 52 -4.04 -9.80 -26.17
CA SER A 52 -4.91 -10.63 -25.32
C SER A 52 -5.09 -10.03 -23.92
N GLY A 53 -4.03 -9.49 -23.32
CA GLY A 53 -4.12 -8.80 -22.04
C GLY A 53 -4.97 -7.53 -22.10
N THR A 54 -4.94 -6.80 -23.22
CA THR A 54 -5.75 -5.58 -23.41
C THR A 54 -7.23 -5.94 -23.56
N VAL A 55 -7.55 -7.02 -24.29
CA VAL A 55 -8.92 -7.53 -24.37
C VAL A 55 -9.41 -7.98 -22.99
N HIS A 56 -8.58 -8.70 -22.23
CA HIS A 56 -8.91 -9.14 -20.87
C HIS A 56 -9.25 -7.97 -19.94
N PHE A 57 -8.51 -6.86 -20.04
CA PHE A 57 -8.80 -5.61 -19.33
C PHE A 57 -10.21 -5.07 -19.63
N PHE A 58 -10.58 -4.93 -20.91
CA PHE A 58 -11.91 -4.43 -21.28
C PHE A 58 -13.03 -5.38 -20.84
N VAL A 59 -12.79 -6.70 -20.95
CA VAL A 59 -13.75 -7.72 -20.50
C VAL A 59 -13.96 -7.64 -18.99
N MET A 60 -12.90 -7.53 -18.18
CA MET A 60 -13.04 -7.41 -16.73
C MET A 60 -13.74 -6.12 -16.31
N LEU A 61 -13.42 -5.00 -16.98
CA LEU A 61 -14.09 -3.73 -16.74
C LEU A 61 -15.59 -3.85 -17.04
N LEU A 62 -15.96 -4.43 -18.18
CA LEU A 62 -17.34 -4.62 -18.57
C LEU A 62 -18.08 -5.54 -17.58
N LEU A 63 -17.53 -6.72 -17.29
CA LEU A 63 -18.15 -7.71 -16.41
C LEU A 63 -18.43 -7.15 -15.02
N TYR A 64 -17.43 -6.52 -14.38
CA TYR A 64 -17.62 -5.93 -13.05
C TYR A 64 -18.63 -4.78 -13.08
N SER A 65 -18.60 -3.93 -14.11
CA SER A 65 -19.57 -2.83 -14.24
C SER A 65 -20.98 -3.34 -14.41
N THR A 66 -21.18 -4.33 -15.29
CA THR A 66 -22.51 -4.93 -15.51
C THR A 66 -23.01 -5.62 -14.25
N PHE A 67 -22.14 -6.34 -13.54
CA PHE A 67 -22.48 -6.99 -12.27
C PHE A 67 -22.89 -5.95 -11.22
N HIS A 68 -22.07 -4.92 -11.00
CA HIS A 68 -22.31 -3.90 -10.00
C HIS A 68 -23.55 -3.05 -10.29
N LEU A 69 -23.80 -2.71 -11.57
CA LEU A 69 -25.02 -1.98 -11.98
C LEU A 69 -26.26 -2.86 -11.84
N TYR A 70 -26.17 -4.14 -12.19
CA TYR A 70 -27.27 -5.09 -12.04
C TYR A 70 -27.70 -5.21 -10.58
N ILE A 71 -26.76 -5.46 -9.65
CA ILE A 71 -27.06 -5.57 -8.21
C ILE A 71 -27.70 -4.29 -7.67
N ASN A 72 -27.08 -3.12 -7.94
CA ASN A 72 -27.64 -1.84 -7.49
C ASN A 72 -29.04 -1.58 -8.07
N SER A 73 -29.31 -2.01 -9.31
CA SER A 73 -30.64 -1.87 -9.92
C SER A 73 -31.66 -2.78 -9.23
N THR A 74 -31.33 -4.05 -8.98
CA THR A 74 -32.24 -5.00 -8.34
C THR A 74 -32.59 -4.58 -6.92
N ASP A 75 -31.62 -4.04 -6.19
CA ASP A 75 -31.83 -3.57 -4.81
C ASP A 75 -32.73 -2.32 -4.79
N ALA A 76 -32.53 -1.38 -5.71
CA ALA A 76 -33.38 -0.19 -5.85
C ALA A 76 -34.83 -0.53 -6.24
N PHE A 77 -35.06 -1.56 -7.06
CA PHE A 77 -36.41 -2.04 -7.38
C PHE A 77 -37.08 -2.71 -6.18
N SER A 78 -36.33 -3.50 -5.40
CA SER A 78 -36.86 -4.15 -4.20
C SER A 78 -37.28 -3.13 -3.13
N GLU A 79 -36.55 -2.04 -2.99
CA GLU A 79 -36.83 -0.96 -2.05
C GLU A 79 -38.11 -0.18 -2.44
N LYS A 80 -38.30 0.13 -3.73
CA LYS A 80 -39.52 0.80 -4.23
C LYS A 80 -40.79 -0.01 -3.99
N THR A 81 -40.75 -1.34 -4.17
CA THR A 81 -41.90 -2.20 -3.88
C THR A 81 -42.26 -2.27 -2.40
N ALA A 82 -41.34 -1.93 -1.49
CA ALA A 82 -41.60 -1.89 -0.05
C ALA A 82 -42.15 -0.52 0.42
N VAL A 83 -41.82 0.57 -0.29
CA VAL A 83 -42.16 1.95 0.10
C VAL A 83 -43.54 2.40 -0.40
N ASP A 84 -44.16 1.71 -1.35
CA ASP A 84 -45.56 1.99 -1.75
C ASP A 84 -46.60 1.76 -0.61
N GLY A 85 -46.15 1.38 0.60
CA GLY A 85 -46.98 1.18 1.80
C GLY A 85 -46.90 2.26 2.89
N ASP A 86 -45.94 3.20 2.88
CA ASP A 86 -45.89 4.24 3.93
C ASP A 86 -45.33 5.58 3.42
N GLY A 87 -45.90 6.68 3.93
CA GLY A 87 -45.91 8.01 3.32
C GLY A 87 -44.55 8.62 2.98
N HIS A 88 -44.50 9.33 1.85
CA HIS A 88 -43.35 10.08 1.34
C HIS A 88 -42.83 11.11 2.35
N ALA A 89 -41.73 10.78 3.05
CA ALA A 89 -40.87 11.78 3.65
C ALA A 89 -40.07 12.50 2.54
N GLU A 90 -40.01 13.84 2.57
CA GLU A 90 -39.18 14.61 1.64
C GLU A 90 -37.70 14.23 1.80
N VAL A 91 -37.16 13.52 0.81
CA VAL A 91 -35.75 13.13 0.79
C VAL A 91 -34.91 14.36 0.44
N SER A 92 -34.11 14.83 1.41
CA SER A 92 -33.18 15.95 1.18
C SER A 92 -32.16 15.61 0.08
N PHE A 93 -31.87 16.57 -0.81
CA PHE A 93 -30.86 16.43 -1.87
C PHE A 93 -29.51 15.92 -1.35
N VAL A 94 -29.10 16.38 -0.16
CA VAL A 94 -27.83 15.97 0.47
C VAL A 94 -27.83 14.47 0.78
N SER A 95 -28.95 13.93 1.27
CA SER A 95 -29.09 12.51 1.56
C SER A 95 -29.04 11.66 0.28
N VAL A 96 -29.66 12.12 -0.82
CA VAL A 96 -29.58 11.46 -2.13
C VAL A 96 -28.14 11.42 -2.65
N VAL A 97 -27.39 12.51 -2.51
CA VAL A 97 -25.98 12.56 -2.96
C VAL A 97 -25.09 11.61 -2.15
N ILE A 98 -25.28 11.54 -0.83
CA ILE A 98 -24.54 10.64 0.05
C ILE A 98 -24.84 9.17 -0.28
N ASP A 99 -26.12 8.83 -0.46
CA ASP A 99 -26.53 7.47 -0.86
C ASP A 99 -25.95 7.10 -2.23
N MET A 100 -26.03 7.99 -3.22
CA MET A 100 -25.42 7.79 -4.54
C MET A 100 -23.90 7.58 -4.44
N TYR A 101 -23.20 8.37 -3.63
CA TYR A 101 -21.77 8.19 -3.40
C TYR A 101 -21.46 6.83 -2.77
N ASN A 102 -22.17 6.46 -1.70
CA ASN A 102 -21.96 5.19 -1.01
C ASN A 102 -22.23 3.99 -1.95
N ARG A 103 -23.27 4.07 -2.78
CA ARG A 103 -23.62 3.02 -3.74
C ARG A 103 -22.62 2.87 -4.88
N TYR A 104 -22.03 3.95 -5.39
CA TYR A 104 -21.21 3.91 -6.62
C TYR A 104 -19.72 4.20 -6.44
N SER A 105 -19.27 4.64 -5.27
CA SER A 105 -17.86 4.96 -5.00
C SER A 105 -16.92 3.77 -5.26
N GLY A 106 -17.33 2.55 -4.92
CA GLY A 106 -16.57 1.33 -5.20
C GLY A 106 -16.36 1.10 -6.70
N LEU A 107 -17.41 1.25 -7.51
CA LEU A 107 -17.34 1.14 -8.98
C LEU A 107 -16.43 2.22 -9.59
N LEU A 108 -16.56 3.46 -9.14
CA LEU A 108 -15.74 4.58 -9.61
C LEU A 108 -14.26 4.35 -9.28
N LEU A 109 -13.96 3.90 -8.06
CA LEU A 109 -12.60 3.55 -7.65
C LEU A 109 -12.07 2.40 -8.51
N PHE A 110 -12.87 1.36 -8.74
CA PHE A 110 -12.48 0.23 -9.58
C PHE A 110 -12.11 0.69 -11.00
N TRP A 111 -12.95 1.52 -11.65
CA TRP A 111 -12.67 2.08 -12.96
C TRP A 111 -11.39 2.92 -12.98
N TRP A 112 -11.22 3.79 -11.99
CA TRP A 112 -10.04 4.63 -11.87
C TRP A 112 -8.76 3.79 -11.76
N LEU A 113 -8.75 2.79 -10.87
CA LEU A 113 -7.59 1.92 -10.68
C LEU A 113 -7.22 1.17 -11.96
N HIS A 114 -8.20 0.62 -12.66
CA HIS A 114 -8.01 -0.11 -13.91
C HIS A 114 -7.53 0.81 -15.04
N LEU A 115 -8.17 1.97 -15.22
CA LEU A 115 -7.77 2.96 -16.22
C LEU A 115 -6.31 3.39 -16.03
N MET A 116 -5.95 3.76 -14.79
CA MET A 116 -4.58 4.15 -14.47
C MET A 116 -3.59 3.01 -14.66
N ALA A 117 -3.97 1.77 -14.31
CA ALA A 117 -3.13 0.59 -14.54
C ALA A 117 -2.88 0.35 -16.03
N HIS A 118 -3.89 0.59 -16.88
CA HIS A 118 -3.75 0.48 -18.34
C HIS A 118 -2.83 1.56 -18.90
N VAL A 119 -2.98 2.81 -18.44
CA VAL A 119 -2.16 3.95 -18.88
C VAL A 119 -0.71 3.78 -18.42
N SER A 120 -0.47 3.24 -17.22
CA SER A 120 0.88 3.10 -16.64
C SER A 120 1.65 1.86 -17.09
N GLN A 121 1.03 0.96 -17.87
CA GLN A 121 1.69 -0.27 -18.36
C GLN A 121 3.08 -0.09 -18.97
N PRO A 122 3.33 0.85 -19.91
CA PRO A 122 4.67 1.02 -20.48
C PRO A 122 5.68 1.37 -19.38
N THR A 123 5.31 2.23 -18.43
CA THR A 123 6.17 2.59 -17.31
C THR A 123 6.43 1.39 -16.39
N VAL A 124 5.45 0.52 -16.14
CA VAL A 124 5.65 -0.72 -15.37
C VAL A 124 6.61 -1.68 -16.08
N ILE A 125 6.51 -1.80 -17.40
CA ILE A 125 7.45 -2.59 -18.21
C ILE A 125 8.87 -2.02 -18.10
N ASP A 126 9.02 -0.70 -18.19
CA ASP A 126 10.32 -0.03 -18.05
C ASP A 126 10.91 -0.23 -16.64
N ILE A 127 10.07 -0.24 -15.60
CA ILE A 127 10.49 -0.53 -14.22
C ILE A 127 11.06 -1.96 -14.14
N LEU A 128 10.30 -2.96 -14.59
CA LEU A 128 10.71 -4.37 -14.49
C LEU A 128 11.96 -4.67 -15.34
N SER A 129 12.02 -4.11 -16.55
CA SER A 129 13.20 -4.22 -17.42
C SER A 129 14.41 -3.52 -16.82
N GLY A 130 14.19 -2.34 -16.21
CA GLY A 130 15.23 -1.60 -15.49
C GLY A 130 15.81 -2.40 -14.32
N VAL A 131 14.98 -3.14 -13.57
CA VAL A 131 15.45 -4.03 -12.50
C VAL A 131 16.35 -5.13 -13.04
N VAL A 132 16.00 -5.77 -14.17
CA VAL A 132 16.85 -6.80 -14.79
C VAL A 132 18.21 -6.22 -15.18
N VAL A 133 18.22 -5.04 -15.82
CA VAL A 133 19.46 -4.35 -16.21
C VAL A 133 20.31 -3.98 -14.99
N ILE A 134 19.69 -3.48 -13.92
CA ILE A 134 20.36 -3.16 -12.64
C ILE A 134 20.98 -4.42 -12.04
N ASP A 135 20.24 -5.53 -12.00
CA ASP A 135 20.71 -6.79 -11.44
C ASP A 135 21.89 -7.36 -12.25
N GLU A 136 21.88 -7.21 -13.58
CA GLU A 136 23.01 -7.55 -14.45
C GLU A 136 24.23 -6.68 -14.17
N GLN A 137 24.03 -5.36 -14.02
CA GLN A 137 25.11 -4.44 -13.66
C GLN A 137 25.71 -4.74 -12.28
N ILE A 138 24.88 -5.07 -11.28
CA ILE A 138 25.35 -5.46 -9.94
C ILE A 138 26.21 -6.71 -10.03
N ARG A 139 25.79 -7.72 -10.81
CA ARG A 139 26.59 -8.93 -10.98
C ARG A 139 27.89 -8.65 -11.73
N ALA A 140 27.83 -7.96 -12.86
CA ALA A 140 28.99 -7.71 -13.71
C ALA A 140 30.03 -6.81 -13.02
N ARG A 141 29.59 -5.81 -12.26
CA ARG A 141 30.48 -4.79 -11.67
C ARG A 141 30.89 -5.12 -10.23
N LEU A 142 29.98 -5.70 -9.44
CA LEU A 142 30.16 -5.90 -8.00
C LEU A 142 30.26 -7.38 -7.62
N SER A 143 30.00 -8.31 -8.55
CA SER A 143 30.06 -9.78 -8.33
C SER A 143 29.15 -10.28 -7.19
N VAL A 144 28.10 -9.52 -6.86
CA VAL A 144 27.07 -9.87 -5.89
C VAL A 144 25.77 -10.17 -6.63
N ALA A 145 24.96 -11.10 -6.11
CA ALA A 145 23.66 -11.44 -6.67
C ALA A 145 22.53 -11.06 -5.68
N PRO A 146 21.47 -10.38 -6.14
CA PRO A 146 20.29 -10.13 -5.31
C PRO A 146 19.57 -11.43 -4.94
N ASN A 147 19.03 -11.52 -3.72
CA ASN A 147 18.26 -12.68 -3.28
C ASN A 147 16.78 -12.55 -3.68
N HIS A 148 16.45 -12.97 -4.91
CA HIS A 148 15.08 -12.92 -5.44
C HIS A 148 14.11 -13.86 -4.71
N GLY A 149 14.59 -14.97 -4.13
CA GLY A 149 13.76 -15.92 -3.39
C GLY A 149 13.19 -15.34 -2.09
N ARG A 150 14.00 -14.58 -1.34
CA ARG A 150 13.55 -13.87 -0.14
C ARG A 150 12.50 -12.81 -0.48
N TRP A 151 12.69 -12.07 -1.57
CA TRP A 151 11.72 -11.09 -2.04
C TRP A 151 10.38 -11.75 -2.42
N CYS A 152 10.41 -12.81 -3.22
CA CYS A 152 9.20 -13.56 -3.61
C CYS A 152 8.44 -14.09 -2.40
N ARG A 153 9.14 -14.71 -1.44
CA ARG A 153 8.51 -15.21 -0.21
C ARG A 153 7.83 -14.09 0.57
N ASN A 154 8.48 -12.94 0.72
CA ASN A 154 7.89 -11.79 1.41
C ASN A 154 6.63 -11.31 0.67
N VAL A 155 6.66 -11.19 -0.66
CA VAL A 155 5.48 -10.81 -1.46
C VAL A 155 4.35 -11.82 -1.27
N CYS A 156 4.63 -13.12 -1.33
CA CYS A 156 3.61 -14.16 -1.15
C CYS A 156 2.98 -14.11 0.25
N LEU A 157 3.79 -13.92 1.29
CA LEU A 157 3.31 -13.77 2.67
C LEU A 157 2.43 -12.52 2.81
N HIS A 158 2.82 -11.40 2.20
CA HIS A 158 2.01 -10.18 2.22
C HIS A 158 0.66 -10.36 1.50
N VAL A 159 0.65 -10.99 0.32
CA VAL A 159 -0.59 -11.30 -0.41
C VAL A 159 -1.50 -12.17 0.45
N ALA A 160 -0.97 -13.30 0.95
CA ALA A 160 -1.74 -14.24 1.74
C ALA A 160 -2.32 -13.58 3.01
N ALA A 161 -1.51 -12.84 3.77
CA ALA A 161 -1.95 -12.21 5.01
C ALA A 161 -3.05 -11.16 4.78
N ILE A 162 -2.89 -10.27 3.78
CA ILE A 162 -3.86 -9.20 3.53
C ILE A 162 -5.16 -9.74 2.94
N PHE A 163 -5.07 -10.66 1.97
CA PHE A 163 -6.25 -11.23 1.34
C PHE A 163 -7.04 -12.06 2.35
N LEU A 164 -6.35 -12.87 3.15
CA LEU A 164 -6.99 -13.63 4.22
C LEU A 164 -7.66 -12.71 5.24
N ALA A 165 -6.99 -11.64 5.67
CA ALA A 165 -7.57 -10.69 6.62
C ALA A 165 -8.82 -10.01 6.06
N ILE A 166 -8.82 -9.58 4.79
CA ILE A 166 -9.98 -8.96 4.14
C ILE A 166 -11.12 -9.96 3.99
N VAL A 167 -10.84 -11.16 3.48
CA VAL A 167 -11.88 -12.20 3.28
C VAL A 167 -12.49 -12.59 4.63
N LEU A 168 -11.67 -12.84 5.65
CA LEU A 168 -12.18 -13.18 6.98
C LEU A 168 -13.03 -12.04 7.55
N ALA A 169 -12.52 -10.79 7.54
CA ALA A 169 -13.25 -9.65 8.06
C ALA A 169 -14.60 -9.46 7.35
N GLU A 170 -14.63 -9.59 6.02
CA GLU A 170 -15.85 -9.47 5.22
C GLU A 170 -16.85 -10.60 5.48
N THR A 171 -16.38 -11.83 5.76
CA THR A 171 -17.28 -12.94 6.13
C THR A 171 -17.88 -12.78 7.53
N PHE A 172 -17.19 -12.10 8.44
CA PHE A 172 -17.70 -11.83 9.78
C PHE A 172 -18.63 -10.62 9.82
N ASN A 173 -18.30 -9.55 9.08
CA ASN A 173 -19.14 -8.37 8.94
C ASN A 173 -18.73 -7.57 7.70
N CYS A 174 -19.66 -7.42 6.76
CA CYS A 174 -19.39 -6.60 5.59
C CYS A 174 -19.21 -5.14 6.01
N ILE A 175 -18.15 -4.51 5.49
CA ILE A 175 -17.83 -3.11 5.79
C ILE A 175 -18.98 -2.14 5.47
N MET A 176 -19.86 -2.50 4.53
CA MET A 176 -21.00 -1.69 4.09
C MET A 176 -22.18 -1.75 5.08
N TYR A 177 -22.33 -2.84 5.85
CA TYR A 177 -23.39 -2.98 6.86
C TYR A 177 -23.10 -2.24 8.17
N MET A 178 -21.96 -1.54 8.27
CA MET A 178 -21.72 -0.65 9.40
C MET A 178 -22.42 0.71 9.27
N SER A 179 -23.00 1.03 8.11
CA SER A 179 -23.88 2.18 7.94
C SER A 179 -25.33 1.72 8.08
N ASP A 180 -26.04 2.21 9.12
CA ASP A 180 -27.46 1.92 9.40
C ASP A 180 -28.44 2.32 8.26
N TYR A 181 -27.93 2.85 7.14
CA TYR A 181 -28.71 3.44 6.05
C TYR A 181 -28.97 2.52 4.86
N ILE A 182 -28.31 1.35 4.76
CA ILE A 182 -28.43 0.49 3.57
C ILE A 182 -29.03 -0.87 3.95
N ALA A 183 -30.14 -1.23 3.31
CA ALA A 183 -30.80 -2.52 3.50
C ALA A 183 -29.87 -3.69 3.13
N GLU A 184 -30.03 -4.83 3.81
CA GLU A 184 -29.24 -6.04 3.59
C GLU A 184 -29.38 -6.59 2.16
N SER A 185 -28.42 -6.27 1.28
CA SER A 185 -28.33 -6.88 -0.06
C SER A 185 -27.49 -8.16 -0.04
N ARG A 186 -28.10 -9.30 -0.42
CA ARG A 186 -27.42 -10.62 -0.44
C ARG A 186 -26.13 -10.69 -1.28
N TYR A 187 -25.90 -9.73 -2.19
CA TYR A 187 -24.75 -9.71 -3.09
C TYR A 187 -23.72 -8.61 -2.77
N CYS A 188 -23.98 -7.78 -1.76
CA CYS A 188 -23.08 -6.71 -1.31
C CYS A 188 -21.66 -7.22 -1.03
N ILE A 189 -21.54 -8.38 -0.38
CA ILE A 189 -20.25 -9.02 -0.04
C ILE A 189 -19.36 -9.17 -1.28
N PHE A 190 -19.90 -9.66 -2.40
CA PHE A 190 -19.10 -9.83 -3.62
C PHE A 190 -18.71 -8.50 -4.27
N GLN A 191 -19.60 -7.51 -4.21
CA GLN A 191 -19.34 -6.17 -4.75
C GLN A 191 -18.19 -5.47 -4.03
N CYS A 192 -18.22 -5.47 -2.69
CA CYS A 192 -17.21 -4.86 -1.84
C CYS A 192 -15.89 -5.64 -1.87
N LEU A 193 -15.96 -6.97 -1.78
CA LEU A 193 -14.77 -7.83 -1.78
C LEU A 193 -13.94 -7.66 -3.05
N ILE A 194 -14.56 -7.68 -4.23
CA ILE A 194 -13.83 -7.52 -5.51
C ILE A 194 -13.08 -6.17 -5.54
N SER A 195 -13.76 -5.08 -5.17
CA SER A 195 -13.14 -3.75 -5.12
C SER A 195 -12.00 -3.66 -4.11
N MET A 196 -12.17 -4.25 -2.92
CA MET A 196 -11.13 -4.24 -1.87
C MET A 196 -9.91 -5.07 -2.26
N LEU A 197 -10.09 -6.24 -2.86
CA LEU A 197 -9.00 -7.09 -3.33
C LEU A 197 -8.28 -6.46 -4.53
N ALA A 198 -9.01 -5.82 -5.44
CA ALA A 198 -8.43 -5.06 -6.56
C ALA A 198 -7.56 -3.91 -6.05
N CYS A 199 -8.07 -3.11 -5.11
CA CYS A 199 -7.33 -2.04 -4.45
C CYS A 199 -6.07 -2.56 -3.73
N SER A 200 -6.21 -3.62 -2.92
CA SER A 200 -5.09 -4.25 -2.21
C SER A 200 -4.03 -4.80 -3.16
N THR A 201 -4.42 -5.29 -4.34
CA THR A 201 -3.48 -5.79 -5.35
C THR A 201 -2.56 -4.67 -5.86
N ILE A 202 -3.11 -3.49 -6.17
CA ILE A 202 -2.30 -2.33 -6.59
C ILE A 202 -1.34 -1.90 -5.49
N GLU A 203 -1.80 -1.87 -4.23
CA GLU A 203 -0.90 -1.56 -3.10
C GLU A 203 0.24 -2.56 -2.96
N ILE A 204 -0.05 -3.85 -3.12
CA ILE A 204 0.95 -4.92 -3.04
C ILE A 204 1.95 -4.79 -4.19
N GLN A 205 1.49 -4.51 -5.41
CA GLN A 205 2.38 -4.24 -6.56
C GLN A 205 3.32 -3.08 -6.25
N TYR A 206 2.78 -1.96 -5.78
CA TYR A 206 3.57 -0.79 -5.40
C TYR A 206 4.62 -1.13 -4.33
N VAL A 207 4.19 -1.71 -3.21
CA VAL A 207 5.10 -2.08 -2.11
C VAL A 207 6.17 -3.07 -2.57
N ALA A 208 5.82 -4.03 -3.42
CA ALA A 208 6.76 -5.01 -3.95
C ALA A 208 7.85 -4.37 -4.83
N LEU A 209 7.47 -3.39 -5.67
CA LEU A 209 8.42 -2.66 -6.52
C LEU A 209 9.34 -1.73 -5.72
N VAL A 210 8.81 -1.02 -4.72
CA VAL A 210 9.62 -0.21 -3.81
C VAL A 210 10.60 -1.10 -3.04
N GLN A 211 10.15 -2.28 -2.59
CA GLN A 211 10.99 -3.26 -1.91
C GLN A 211 12.12 -3.81 -2.81
N LEU A 212 11.94 -3.86 -4.14
CA LEU A 212 13.03 -4.19 -5.05
C LEU A 212 14.15 -3.15 -4.96
N ILE A 213 13.83 -1.85 -5.05
CA ILE A 213 14.79 -0.75 -4.90
C ILE A 213 15.52 -0.85 -3.55
N LYS A 214 14.76 -1.03 -2.47
CA LYS A 214 15.30 -1.17 -1.11
C LYS A 214 16.36 -2.25 -1.03
N THR A 215 16.05 -3.45 -1.51
CA THR A 215 16.97 -4.58 -1.42
C THR A 215 18.24 -4.35 -2.24
N ARG A 216 18.21 -3.56 -3.32
CA ARG A 216 19.43 -3.19 -4.04
C ARG A 216 20.21 -2.16 -3.25
N LEU A 217 19.56 -1.12 -2.71
CA LEU A 217 20.23 -0.13 -1.84
C LEU A 217 20.91 -0.78 -0.63
N GLU A 218 20.28 -1.78 0.00
CA GLU A 218 20.89 -2.57 1.08
C GLU A 218 22.20 -3.26 0.62
N LEU A 219 22.25 -3.77 -0.61
CA LEU A 219 23.48 -4.35 -1.18
C LEU A 219 24.55 -3.28 -1.42
N LEU A 220 24.17 -2.09 -1.93
CA LEU A 220 25.11 -0.97 -2.08
C LEU A 220 25.68 -0.56 -0.71
N ASN A 221 24.83 -0.48 0.33
CA ASN A 221 25.22 -0.15 1.69
C ASN A 221 26.16 -1.19 2.29
N SER A 222 25.88 -2.48 2.12
CA SER A 222 26.76 -3.56 2.59
C SER A 222 28.14 -3.46 1.96
N LEU A 223 28.21 -3.25 0.64
CA LEU A 223 29.46 -3.10 -0.10
C LEU A 223 30.25 -1.86 0.33
N LEU A 224 29.58 -0.71 0.47
CA LEU A 224 30.20 0.52 0.97
C LEU A 224 30.72 0.35 2.41
N GLY A 225 29.96 -0.35 3.25
CA GLY A 225 30.35 -0.70 4.60
C GLY A 225 31.65 -1.50 4.63
N GLU A 226 31.71 -2.59 3.85
CA GLU A 226 32.93 -3.42 3.71
C GLU A 226 34.13 -2.60 3.23
N LEU A 227 33.94 -1.74 2.21
CA LEU A 227 34.99 -0.84 1.72
C LEU A 227 35.49 0.14 2.79
N SER A 228 34.60 0.58 3.68
CA SER A 228 34.92 1.54 4.73
C SER A 228 35.73 0.94 5.89
N VAL A 229 35.53 -0.35 6.18
CA VAL A 229 36.27 -1.10 7.22
C VAL A 229 37.66 -1.47 6.72
N TYR A 230 37.77 -1.96 5.47
CA TYR A 230 39.07 -2.30 4.87
C TYR A 230 40.02 -1.09 4.78
N SER A 231 39.49 0.13 4.91
CA SER A 231 40.29 1.35 4.99
C SER A 231 41.06 1.54 6.29
N ASP A 232 40.63 0.89 7.37
CA ASP A 232 41.22 1.10 8.70
C ASP A 232 42.39 0.14 8.95
N GLU A 233 42.45 -1.00 8.24
CA GLU A 233 43.44 -2.07 8.46
C GLU A 233 44.67 -1.99 7.54
N GLU A 234 44.55 -1.45 6.32
CA GLU A 234 45.64 -1.39 5.31
C GLU A 234 46.01 0.05 4.93
N GLN A 235 46.56 0.81 5.88
CA GLN A 235 46.98 2.20 5.64
C GLN A 235 48.31 2.33 4.84
N ASN A 236 49.00 1.21 4.57
CA ASN A 236 50.34 1.19 3.96
C ASN A 236 50.42 0.60 2.53
N ALA A 237 49.29 0.28 1.88
CA ALA A 237 49.28 -0.28 0.52
C ALA A 237 48.82 0.73 -0.56
N CYS A 238 49.82 1.33 -1.24
CA CYS A 238 49.92 1.81 -2.64
C CYS A 238 48.67 2.05 -3.53
N CYS A 239 48.81 3.03 -4.46
CA CYS A 239 47.89 3.50 -5.53
C CYS A 239 46.96 2.48 -6.22
N ARG A 240 47.27 1.18 -6.21
CA ARG A 240 46.42 0.12 -6.78
C ARG A 240 45.09 -0.01 -6.03
N PHE A 241 45.10 0.12 -4.70
CA PHE A 241 43.90 0.00 -3.89
C PHE A 241 42.96 1.20 -4.10
N ASP A 242 43.52 2.40 -4.26
CA ASP A 242 42.77 3.61 -4.62
C ASP A 242 42.10 3.49 -5.99
N HIS A 243 42.75 2.85 -6.96
CA HIS A 243 42.15 2.60 -8.27
C HIS A 243 40.93 1.67 -8.19
N ILE A 244 41.02 0.61 -7.39
CA ILE A 244 39.91 -0.33 -7.14
C ILE A 244 38.74 0.40 -6.46
N ARG A 245 39.02 1.19 -5.41
CA ARG A 245 38.02 2.01 -4.72
C ARG A 245 37.33 2.99 -5.66
N MET A 246 38.10 3.70 -6.48
CA MET A 246 37.56 4.65 -7.44
C MET A 246 36.65 3.95 -8.45
N LYS A 247 37.03 2.77 -8.95
CA LYS A 247 36.19 1.97 -9.85
C LYS A 247 34.86 1.61 -9.17
N ILE A 248 34.91 1.08 -7.95
CA ILE A 248 33.71 0.69 -7.18
C ILE A 248 32.80 1.90 -6.91
N ILE A 249 33.36 3.05 -6.51
CA ILE A 249 32.60 4.29 -6.30
C ILE A 249 31.92 4.74 -7.59
N ASN A 250 32.59 4.64 -8.74
CA ASN A 250 32.01 4.99 -10.02
C ASN A 250 30.92 4.01 -10.48
N ASP A 251 31.07 2.72 -10.15
CA ASP A 251 30.05 1.71 -10.41
C ASP A 251 28.80 1.92 -9.55
N ILE A 252 28.98 2.19 -8.26
CA ILE A 252 27.91 2.58 -7.31
C ILE A 252 27.20 3.84 -7.78
N LYS A 253 27.95 4.84 -8.24
CA LYS A 253 27.39 6.10 -8.78
C LYS A 253 26.42 5.83 -9.93
N ASN A 254 26.84 5.05 -10.92
CA ASN A 254 26.02 4.72 -12.08
C ASN A 254 24.78 3.91 -11.66
N LEU A 255 24.96 2.95 -10.76
CA LEU A 255 23.89 2.11 -10.25
C LEU A 255 22.83 2.93 -9.48
N TYR A 256 23.28 3.88 -8.66
CA TYR A 256 22.38 4.79 -7.94
C TYR A 256 21.55 5.65 -8.88
N THR A 257 22.12 6.14 -9.99
CA THR A 257 21.35 6.86 -11.01
C THR A 257 20.22 6.01 -11.58
N HIS A 258 20.49 4.73 -11.88
CA HIS A 258 19.47 3.81 -12.37
C HIS A 258 18.39 3.51 -11.31
N LEU A 259 18.78 3.33 -10.04
CA LEU A 259 17.83 3.15 -8.93
C LEU A 259 16.97 4.40 -8.69
N HIS A 260 17.55 5.58 -8.81
CA HIS A 260 16.82 6.84 -8.75
C HIS A 260 15.80 6.96 -9.89
N LEU A 261 16.20 6.69 -11.14
CA LEU A 261 15.28 6.68 -12.27
C LEU A 261 14.13 5.66 -12.07
N LEU A 262 14.44 4.50 -11.50
CA LEU A 262 13.43 3.48 -11.16
C LEU A 262 12.41 4.02 -10.14
N SER A 263 12.86 4.74 -9.11
CA SER A 263 11.95 5.37 -8.14
C SER A 263 11.03 6.42 -8.77
N LEU A 264 11.55 7.24 -9.70
CA LEU A 264 10.74 8.20 -10.45
C LEU A 264 9.69 7.51 -11.32
N ASN A 265 10.06 6.43 -12.00
CA ASN A 265 9.13 5.65 -12.80
C ASN A 265 8.04 5.00 -11.93
N ILE A 266 8.38 4.50 -10.74
CA ILE A 266 7.39 3.97 -9.77
C ILE A 266 6.40 5.06 -9.35
N ASN A 267 6.89 6.26 -8.99
CA ASN A 267 6.03 7.39 -8.61
C ASN A 267 5.11 7.80 -9.76
N ARG A 268 5.62 7.80 -11.00
CA ARG A 268 4.81 8.10 -12.20
C ARG A 268 3.76 7.03 -12.47
N ALA A 269 4.09 5.76 -12.29
CA ALA A 269 3.19 4.64 -12.59
C ALA A 269 2.04 4.51 -11.58
N TYR A 270 2.32 4.68 -10.29
CA TYR A 270 1.37 4.40 -9.20
C TYR A 270 0.91 5.65 -8.46
N GLY A 271 1.51 6.82 -8.69
CA GLY A 271 1.24 8.02 -7.90
C GLY A 271 -0.23 8.43 -7.89
N ALA A 272 -0.89 8.46 -9.05
CA ALA A 272 -2.30 8.78 -9.17
C ALA A 272 -3.22 7.73 -8.52
N GLN A 273 -2.88 6.44 -8.64
CA GLN A 273 -3.63 5.37 -7.97
C GLN A 273 -3.50 5.48 -6.46
N LEU A 274 -2.30 5.74 -5.95
CA LEU A 274 -2.04 5.86 -4.52
C LEU A 274 -2.78 7.03 -3.87
N ILE A 275 -2.95 8.17 -4.57
CA ILE A 275 -3.76 9.28 -4.05
C ILE A 275 -5.17 8.80 -3.72
N PHE A 276 -5.85 8.14 -4.68
CA PHE A 276 -7.21 7.67 -4.48
C PHE A 276 -7.30 6.54 -3.46
N ILE A 277 -6.33 5.61 -3.47
CA ILE A 277 -6.26 4.55 -2.46
C ILE A 277 -6.12 5.14 -1.05
N LEU A 278 -5.19 6.07 -0.84
CA LEU A 278 -4.97 6.70 0.46
C LEU A 278 -6.17 7.55 0.89
N MET A 279 -6.82 8.25 -0.04
CA MET A 279 -8.06 8.99 0.23
C MET A 279 -9.19 8.06 0.66
N THR A 280 -9.42 6.95 -0.07
CA THR A 280 -10.44 5.96 0.31
C THR A 280 -10.12 5.36 1.67
N LEU A 281 -8.88 4.94 1.92
CA LEU A 281 -8.46 4.40 3.22
C LEU A 281 -8.66 5.41 4.35
N PHE A 282 -8.39 6.70 4.11
CA PHE A 282 -8.60 7.76 5.09
C PHE A 282 -10.09 7.94 5.42
N VAL A 283 -10.95 8.03 4.40
CA VAL A 283 -12.41 8.15 4.59
C VAL A 283 -12.95 6.93 5.32
N THR A 284 -12.62 5.72 4.84
CA THR A 284 -13.02 4.46 5.48
C THR A 284 -12.59 4.41 6.95
N LEU A 285 -11.32 4.74 7.24
CA LEU A 285 -10.81 4.73 8.61
C LEU A 285 -11.52 5.77 9.49
N THR A 286 -11.81 6.97 8.97
CA THR A 286 -12.58 8.00 9.67
C THR A 286 -13.98 7.49 10.04
N THR A 287 -14.69 6.92 9.07
CA THR A 287 -16.05 6.38 9.23
C THR A 287 -16.07 5.24 10.25
N LEU A 288 -15.17 4.27 10.12
CA LEU A 288 -15.08 3.12 11.03
C LEU A 288 -14.77 3.55 12.46
N LEU A 289 -13.84 4.50 12.61
CA LEU A 289 -13.43 4.97 13.93
C LEU A 289 -14.55 5.78 14.61
N TYR A 290 -15.30 6.59 13.84
CA TYR A 290 -16.52 7.23 14.35
C TYR A 290 -17.56 6.20 14.83
N TYR A 291 -17.89 5.21 14.01
CA TYR A 291 -18.85 4.17 14.41
C TYR A 291 -18.38 3.38 15.63
N CYS A 292 -17.09 3.04 15.68
CA CYS A 292 -16.50 2.39 16.84
C CYS A 292 -16.63 3.24 18.11
N THR A 293 -16.35 4.55 18.02
CA THR A 293 -16.50 5.49 19.14
C THR A 293 -17.95 5.59 19.59
N MET A 294 -18.90 5.69 18.67
CA MET A 294 -20.33 5.79 19.00
C MET A 294 -20.86 4.50 19.66
N LYS A 295 -20.49 3.32 19.13
CA LYS A 295 -20.84 2.03 19.73
C LYS A 295 -20.24 1.88 21.13
N LEU A 296 -18.97 2.24 21.31
CA LEU A 296 -18.31 2.22 22.61
C LEU A 296 -18.95 3.19 23.60
N LEU A 297 -19.30 4.40 23.16
CA LEU A 297 -19.99 5.39 23.99
C LEU A 297 -21.37 4.88 24.43
N ARG A 298 -22.14 4.28 23.50
CA ARG A 298 -23.44 3.65 23.80
C ARG A 298 -23.30 2.54 24.83
N ILE A 299 -22.29 1.67 24.70
CA ILE A 299 -21.98 0.61 25.66
C ILE A 299 -21.62 1.19 27.03
N LEU A 300 -20.76 2.21 27.09
CA LEU A 300 -20.35 2.83 28.36
C LEU A 300 -21.50 3.59 29.06
N LEU A 301 -22.42 4.19 28.30
CA LEU A 301 -23.55 4.96 28.82
C LEU A 301 -24.77 4.07 29.20
N LEU A 302 -25.18 3.13 28.33
CA LEU A 302 -26.32 2.23 28.58
C LEU A 302 -25.96 0.96 29.35
N GLY A 303 -24.71 0.52 29.32
CA GLY A 303 -24.20 -0.62 30.10
C GLY A 303 -24.26 -0.40 31.61
N ARG A 304 -24.55 0.82 32.05
CA ARG A 304 -24.84 1.15 33.46
C ARG A 304 -26.20 0.65 33.96
N TYR A 305 -27.11 0.27 33.04
CA TYR A 305 -28.52 -0.01 33.36
C TYR A 305 -29.05 -1.34 32.79
N THR A 306 -28.23 -2.18 32.15
CA THR A 306 -28.68 -3.37 31.39
C THR A 306 -27.96 -4.66 31.80
N ALA A 307 -28.61 -5.82 31.60
CA ALA A 307 -28.09 -7.13 31.99
C ALA A 307 -27.00 -7.64 31.03
N MET A 308 -26.04 -8.43 31.54
CA MET A 308 -24.87 -8.96 30.80
C MET A 308 -25.19 -9.67 29.46
N ARG A 309 -26.37 -10.29 29.31
CA ARG A 309 -26.75 -11.02 28.09
C ARG A 309 -27.05 -10.09 26.91
N ASP A 310 -27.55 -8.88 27.18
CA ASP A 310 -27.86 -7.88 26.15
C ASP A 310 -26.61 -7.06 25.76
N LEU A 311 -25.48 -7.28 26.46
CA LEU A 311 -24.19 -6.63 26.22
C LEU A 311 -23.28 -7.41 25.26
N MET A 312 -23.51 -8.71 25.04
CA MET A 312 -22.67 -9.55 24.18
C MET A 312 -22.77 -9.19 22.69
N ALA A 313 -23.99 -8.98 22.16
CA ALA A 313 -24.17 -8.65 20.74
C ALA A 313 -23.51 -7.31 20.34
N PRO A 314 -23.63 -6.22 21.13
CA PRO A 314 -22.88 -4.98 20.88
C PRO A 314 -21.35 -5.14 20.94
N PHE A 315 -20.84 -6.11 21.71
CA PHE A 315 -19.40 -6.33 21.86
C PHE A 315 -18.78 -6.98 20.62
N ASP A 316 -19.45 -7.97 20.02
CA ASP A 316 -19.00 -8.63 18.79
C ASP A 316 -18.92 -7.64 17.62
N ASP A 317 -19.90 -6.73 17.53
CA ASP A 317 -19.90 -5.64 16.54
C ASP A 317 -18.73 -4.67 16.70
N VAL A 318 -18.38 -4.32 17.94
CA VAL A 318 -17.22 -3.45 18.23
C VAL A 318 -15.93 -4.17 17.87
N LEU A 319 -15.79 -5.45 18.24
CA LEU A 319 -14.60 -6.23 17.91
C LEU A 319 -14.43 -6.36 16.40
N SER A 320 -15.52 -6.60 15.67
CA SER A 320 -15.53 -6.64 14.22
C SER A 320 -15.11 -5.29 13.61
N THR A 321 -15.65 -4.17 14.11
CA THR A 321 -15.27 -2.82 13.68
C THR A 321 -13.78 -2.53 13.92
N LEU A 322 -13.27 -2.91 15.10
CA LEU A 322 -11.85 -2.79 15.44
C LEU A 322 -10.95 -3.62 14.52
N SER A 323 -11.40 -4.80 14.08
CA SER A 323 -10.67 -5.62 13.12
C SER A 323 -10.48 -4.89 11.79
N TRP A 324 -11.53 -4.23 11.28
CA TRP A 324 -11.47 -3.41 10.07
C TRP A 324 -10.56 -2.20 10.21
N ILE A 325 -10.63 -1.50 11.35
CA ILE A 325 -9.72 -0.38 11.68
C ILE A 325 -8.26 -0.85 11.66
N CYS A 326 -7.98 -2.02 12.25
CA CYS A 326 -6.66 -2.61 12.28
C CYS A 326 -6.17 -2.93 10.86
N ILE A 327 -7.00 -3.57 10.02
CA ILE A 327 -6.66 -3.88 8.62
C ILE A 327 -6.34 -2.60 7.83
N ALA A 328 -7.19 -1.58 7.91
CA ALA A 328 -6.98 -0.31 7.21
C ALA A 328 -5.68 0.38 7.68
N THR A 329 -5.45 0.40 9.00
CA THR A 329 -4.23 0.98 9.59
C THR A 329 -2.98 0.25 9.12
N VAL A 330 -2.96 -1.09 9.16
CA VAL A 330 -1.84 -1.91 8.70
C VAL A 330 -1.55 -1.67 7.21
N ARG A 331 -2.57 -1.49 6.37
CA ARG A 331 -2.39 -1.15 4.95
C ARG A 331 -1.67 0.17 4.75
N ILE A 332 -2.09 1.23 5.45
CA ILE A 332 -1.42 2.56 5.41
C ILE A 332 0.02 2.45 5.93
N LEU A 333 0.21 1.83 7.11
CA LEU A 333 1.52 1.66 7.74
C LEU A 333 2.50 0.93 6.82
N ARG A 334 2.05 -0.12 6.13
CA ARG A 334 2.88 -0.89 5.20
C ARG A 334 3.42 -0.01 4.08
N ILE A 335 2.55 0.81 3.47
CA ILE A 335 2.91 1.72 2.37
C ILE A 335 3.94 2.75 2.86
N CYS A 336 3.68 3.42 3.99
CA CYS A 336 4.57 4.44 4.53
C CYS A 336 5.91 3.85 5.04
N SER A 337 5.87 2.67 5.64
CA SER A 337 7.04 2.00 6.21
C SER A 337 8.02 1.56 5.12
N VAL A 338 7.55 0.92 4.03
CA VAL A 338 8.46 0.49 2.96
C VAL A 338 9.12 1.68 2.27
N CYS A 339 8.38 2.77 2.04
CA CYS A 339 8.91 3.99 1.42
C CYS A 339 9.97 4.64 2.32
N THR A 340 9.66 4.80 3.61
CA THR A 340 10.61 5.41 4.55
C THR A 340 11.86 4.56 4.74
N ARG A 341 11.72 3.23 4.85
CA ARG A 341 12.88 2.35 4.96
C ARG A 341 13.76 2.46 3.72
N THR A 342 13.16 2.50 2.53
CA THR A 342 13.91 2.67 1.27
C THR A 342 14.61 4.02 1.20
N LYS A 343 13.94 5.10 1.65
CA LYS A 343 14.55 6.44 1.80
C LYS A 343 15.74 6.40 2.77
N ASN A 344 15.61 5.74 3.91
CA ASN A 344 16.67 5.61 4.89
C ASN A 344 17.88 4.82 4.35
N GLU A 345 17.64 3.72 3.62
CA GLU A 345 18.72 3.00 2.94
C GLU A 345 19.44 3.90 1.92
N ALA A 346 18.71 4.72 1.17
CA ALA A 346 19.31 5.68 0.23
C ALA A 346 20.13 6.78 0.93
N LEU A 347 19.70 7.23 2.12
CA LEU A 347 20.45 8.18 2.94
C LEU A 347 21.72 7.57 3.54
N GLN A 348 21.66 6.29 3.92
CA GLN A 348 22.80 5.56 4.44
C GLN A 348 23.93 5.40 3.40
N VAL A 349 23.59 5.30 2.11
CA VAL A 349 24.59 5.36 1.02
C VAL A 349 25.42 6.64 1.15
N GLY A 350 24.76 7.78 1.38
CA GLY A 350 25.41 9.08 1.54
C GLY A 350 26.33 9.18 2.75
N SER A 351 25.88 8.69 3.92
CA SER A 351 26.71 8.73 5.13
C SER A 351 27.96 7.85 5.01
N LEU A 352 27.82 6.64 4.44
CA LEU A 352 28.95 5.73 4.22
C LEU A 352 29.97 6.31 3.23
N ILE A 353 29.50 6.98 2.17
CA ILE A 353 30.38 7.63 1.18
C ILE A 353 31.14 8.81 1.76
N GLN A 354 30.50 9.62 2.61
CA GLN A 354 31.18 10.71 3.30
C GLN A 354 32.25 10.18 4.26
N GLY A 355 31.96 9.10 4.99
CA GLY A 355 32.94 8.40 5.82
C GLY A 355 34.16 7.91 5.02
N LEU A 356 33.94 7.33 3.84
CA LEU A 356 35.03 6.96 2.92
C LEU A 356 35.87 8.16 2.47
N GLY A 357 35.24 9.31 2.23
CA GLY A 357 35.92 10.54 1.81
C GLY A 357 36.88 11.12 2.85
N TRP A 358 36.56 10.99 4.13
CA TRP A 358 37.42 11.45 5.22
C TRP A 358 38.63 10.54 5.45
N LYS A 359 38.48 9.23 5.24
CA LYS A 359 39.54 8.24 5.46
C LYS A 359 40.57 8.15 4.33
N THR A 360 40.21 8.52 3.10
CA THR A 360 41.13 8.45 1.96
C THR A 360 42.10 9.63 1.91
N HIS A 361 43.39 9.39 1.67
CA HIS A 361 44.38 10.45 1.40
C HIS A 361 44.51 10.80 -0.09
N CYS A 362 44.03 9.93 -0.99
CA CYS A 362 44.09 10.14 -2.43
C CYS A 362 43.12 11.22 -2.93
N SER A 363 43.65 12.26 -3.60
CA SER A 363 42.89 13.39 -4.15
C SER A 363 41.87 12.94 -5.21
N ALA A 364 42.22 11.94 -6.02
CA ALA A 364 41.35 11.38 -7.04
C ALA A 364 40.11 10.74 -6.39
N THR A 365 40.30 9.88 -5.37
CA THR A 365 39.20 9.25 -4.62
C THR A 365 38.34 10.28 -3.90
N LYS A 366 38.94 11.30 -3.27
CA LYS A 366 38.20 12.44 -2.68
C LYS A 366 37.32 13.15 -3.71
N SER A 367 37.81 13.36 -4.92
CA SER A 367 37.04 13.99 -5.99
C SER A 367 35.83 13.14 -6.42
N ALA A 368 36.01 11.81 -6.47
CA ALA A 368 34.93 10.87 -6.82
C ALA A 368 33.85 10.83 -5.73
N VAL A 369 34.26 10.76 -4.46
CA VAL A 369 33.37 10.85 -3.30
C VAL A 369 32.59 12.17 -3.30
N ARG A 370 33.25 13.31 -3.54
CA ARG A 370 32.58 14.62 -3.59
C ARG A 370 31.54 14.68 -4.71
N ARG A 371 31.85 14.17 -5.91
CA ARG A 371 30.91 14.11 -7.03
C ARG A 371 29.69 13.24 -6.69
N LEU A 372 29.92 12.08 -6.11
CA LEU A 372 28.84 11.18 -5.72
C LEU A 372 27.99 11.77 -4.59
N SER A 373 28.60 12.36 -3.57
CA SER A 373 27.86 13.06 -2.49
C SER A 373 26.99 14.19 -3.03
N LEU A 374 27.48 14.95 -4.03
CA LEU A 374 26.67 15.98 -4.69
C LEU A 374 25.50 15.37 -5.45
N GLN A 375 25.73 14.25 -6.17
CA GLN A 375 24.68 13.53 -6.87
C GLN A 375 23.62 13.01 -5.89
N LEU A 376 24.00 12.42 -4.76
CA LEU A 376 23.04 11.93 -3.75
C LEU A 376 22.19 13.07 -3.17
N LEU A 377 22.76 14.28 -3.06
CA LEU A 377 22.04 15.46 -2.62
C LEU A 377 20.99 15.92 -3.65
N GLN A 378 21.30 15.80 -4.94
CA GLN A 378 20.45 16.22 -6.07
C GLN A 378 19.42 15.16 -6.49
N GLN A 379 19.81 13.88 -6.48
CA GLN A 379 19.01 12.73 -6.92
C GLN A 379 18.43 11.98 -5.72
N ARG A 380 17.65 12.68 -4.90
CA ARG A 380 17.07 12.05 -3.70
C ARG A 380 16.03 11.01 -4.11
N ILE A 381 16.20 9.78 -3.61
CA ILE A 381 15.18 8.74 -3.74
C ILE A 381 14.06 9.06 -2.75
N GLU A 382 12.99 9.63 -3.27
CA GLU A 382 11.79 9.97 -2.52
C GLU A 382 10.56 9.41 -3.23
N PHE A 383 9.62 8.90 -2.44
CA PHE A 383 8.38 8.33 -2.93
C PHE A 383 7.24 9.31 -2.71
N SER A 384 6.47 9.58 -3.76
CA SER A 384 5.37 10.53 -3.70
C SER A 384 4.14 10.06 -4.46
N ALA A 385 2.98 10.42 -3.95
CA ALA A 385 1.71 10.20 -4.62
C ALA A 385 1.42 11.40 -5.53
N GLY A 386 1.71 11.26 -6.83
CA GLY A 386 1.43 12.28 -7.85
C GLY A 386 2.15 13.62 -7.64
N GLY A 387 3.27 13.63 -6.92
CA GLY A 387 3.97 14.86 -6.54
C GLY A 387 3.27 15.71 -5.47
N LEU A 388 2.06 15.34 -5.05
CA LEU A 388 1.24 16.08 -4.10
C LEU A 388 1.58 15.72 -2.64
N LEU A 389 1.80 14.43 -2.38
CA LEU A 389 2.02 13.89 -1.04
C LEU A 389 3.31 13.07 -0.99
N SER A 390 4.25 13.42 -0.12
CA SER A 390 5.40 12.56 0.19
C SER A 390 4.94 11.37 1.02
N ILE A 391 5.28 10.15 0.59
CA ILE A 391 4.87 8.92 1.27
C ILE A 391 5.96 8.52 2.27
N ASP A 392 5.78 8.92 3.53
CA ASP A 392 6.69 8.61 4.63
C ASP A 392 5.95 8.50 5.98
N HIS A 393 6.69 8.33 7.08
CA HIS A 393 6.10 8.33 8.43
C HIS A 393 5.52 9.71 8.81
N GLY A 394 5.92 10.80 8.15
CA GLY A 394 5.30 12.12 8.33
C GLY A 394 3.86 12.12 7.82
N LEU A 395 3.60 11.53 6.66
CA LEU A 395 2.23 11.33 6.16
C LEU A 395 1.37 10.52 7.14
N MET A 396 1.93 9.47 7.74
CA MET A 396 1.24 8.69 8.77
C MET A 396 0.85 9.55 9.98
N PHE A 397 1.77 10.38 10.49
CA PHE A 397 1.47 11.29 11.60
C PHE A 397 0.37 12.31 11.24
N ASN A 398 0.43 12.86 10.02
CA ASN A 398 -0.60 13.78 9.52
C ASN A 398 -1.97 13.10 9.43
N ILE A 399 -2.04 11.87 8.92
CA ILE A 399 -3.28 11.08 8.88
C ILE A 399 -3.85 10.91 10.30
N VAL A 400 -3.04 10.48 11.27
CA VAL A 400 -3.49 10.27 12.66
C VAL A 400 -4.01 11.58 13.27
N GLY A 401 -3.30 12.70 13.07
CA GLY A 401 -3.73 14.01 13.56
C GLY A 401 -5.07 14.44 12.95
N SER A 402 -5.20 14.34 11.62
CA SER A 402 -6.46 14.67 10.93
C SER A 402 -7.61 13.77 11.37
N LEU A 403 -7.39 12.46 11.53
CA LEU A 403 -8.41 11.52 12.03
C LEU A 403 -8.90 11.95 13.41
N ALA A 404 -8.00 12.24 14.35
CA ALA A 404 -8.38 12.71 15.69
C ALA A 404 -9.24 13.97 15.63
N THR A 405 -8.88 14.95 14.79
CA THR A 405 -9.66 16.18 14.60
C THR A 405 -11.05 15.89 14.01
N PHE A 406 -11.15 15.11 12.94
CA PHE A 406 -12.44 14.79 12.32
C PHE A 406 -13.35 14.01 13.27
N LEU A 407 -12.82 13.07 14.05
CA LEU A 407 -13.60 12.34 15.05
C LEU A 407 -14.18 13.26 16.11
N LEU A 408 -13.37 14.17 16.66
CA LEU A 408 -13.86 15.13 17.65
C LEU A 408 -14.98 16.00 17.08
N ILE A 409 -14.83 16.47 15.84
CA ILE A 409 -15.87 17.25 15.15
C ILE A 409 -17.15 16.43 14.98
N LEU A 410 -17.05 15.20 14.46
CA LEU A 410 -18.22 14.35 14.22
C LEU A 410 -18.95 14.01 15.52
N VAL A 411 -18.21 13.69 16.59
CA VAL A 411 -18.80 13.41 17.90
C VAL A 411 -19.45 14.65 18.49
N GLN A 412 -18.82 15.82 18.43
CA GLN A 412 -19.41 17.06 18.92
C GLN A 412 -20.68 17.44 18.17
N PHE A 413 -20.67 17.28 16.84
CA PHE A 413 -21.83 17.53 16.01
C PHE A 413 -22.99 16.60 16.36
N ASP A 414 -22.71 15.31 16.55
CA ASP A 414 -23.71 14.33 16.98
C ASP A 414 -24.28 14.64 18.37
N ILE A 415 -23.45 15.04 19.34
CA ILE A 415 -23.93 15.47 20.67
C ILE A 415 -24.80 16.72 20.56
N ALA A 416 -24.41 17.70 19.75
CA ALA A 416 -25.16 18.94 19.56
C ALA A 416 -26.54 18.70 18.92
N GLN A 417 -26.65 17.74 17.99
CA GLN A 417 -27.92 17.36 17.34
C GLN A 417 -28.74 16.36 18.17
N GLY A 418 -28.06 15.39 18.78
CA GLY A 418 -28.61 14.28 19.53
C GLY A 418 -28.96 14.60 20.98
N GLY A 419 -28.51 15.74 21.53
CA GLY A 419 -28.80 16.17 22.91
C GLY A 419 -30.29 16.19 23.29
N ALA A 420 -31.21 16.14 22.32
CA ALA A 420 -32.65 15.95 22.54
C ALA A 420 -33.10 14.47 22.70
N LYS A 421 -32.38 13.48 22.14
CA LYS A 421 -32.72 12.04 22.18
C LYS A 421 -32.01 11.25 23.30
N TRP A 422 -30.93 11.78 23.87
CA TRP A 422 -30.18 11.12 24.95
C TRP A 422 -30.69 11.42 26.37
N LYS A 423 -31.75 12.22 26.53
CA LYS A 423 -32.42 12.36 27.84
C LYS A 423 -33.22 11.08 28.11
N PRO A 424 -32.89 10.29 29.15
CA PRO A 424 -33.81 9.27 29.62
C PRO A 424 -35.11 9.96 30.01
N THR A 425 -36.25 9.48 29.52
CA THR A 425 -37.58 9.93 29.92
C THR A 425 -37.76 9.56 31.40
N THR A 426 -37.23 10.38 32.30
CA THR A 426 -37.53 10.34 33.73
C THR A 426 -38.75 11.22 33.97
N GLU A 427 -39.91 10.79 33.49
CA GLU A 427 -41.18 11.22 34.08
C GLU A 427 -42.02 9.96 34.33
N PRO A 428 -42.24 9.56 35.60
CA PRO A 428 -43.21 8.53 35.89
C PRO A 428 -44.60 9.02 35.49
N PRO A 429 -45.52 8.14 35.07
CA PRO A 429 -46.89 8.53 34.78
C PRO A 429 -47.49 9.16 36.04
N ALA A 430 -47.94 10.41 35.93
CA ALA A 430 -48.75 11.04 36.95
C ALA A 430 -49.97 10.14 37.20
N ASN A 431 -50.06 9.58 38.41
CA ASN A 431 -51.23 8.86 38.87
C ASN A 431 -52.45 9.78 38.74
N SER A 432 -53.28 9.53 37.73
CA SER A 432 -54.67 9.94 37.72
C SER A 432 -55.46 8.97 38.61
N THR A 433 -55.35 9.13 39.93
CA THR A 433 -56.33 8.58 40.86
C THR A 433 -57.43 9.61 41.05
N ALA A 434 -58.59 9.28 40.50
CA ALA A 434 -59.86 9.91 40.81
C ALA A 434 -60.16 9.80 42.30
N GLN A 435 -60.53 10.93 42.92
CA GLN A 435 -61.68 11.08 43.80
C GLN A 435 -62.06 12.55 43.92
#